data_AF-A0A6G1L281-F1
#
_entry.id   AF-A0A6G1L281-F1
#
_cell.length_a   1.000
_cell.length_b   1.000
_cell.length_c   1.000
_cell.angle_alpha   90.00
_cell.angle_beta   90.00
_cell.angle_gamma   90.00
#
_symmetry.space_group_name_H-M   'P 1'
#
loop_
_entity.id
_entity.type
_entity.pdbx_description
1 polymer ?
#
loop_
_entity_poly.entity_id
_entity_poly.type
_entity_poly.pdbx_seq_one_letter_code
_entity_poly.pdbx_strand_id
1 'polypeptide(L)'
;MRFFDQIIFGMMAALPYRDPPHGEIISALTELYTLLDRLGAIEPNIVRLPPHALDALNRTAALAAGYAPEAVELMGRLPYLANEDVELMPSTVPINHISPQAGRLLHPWATFEGPVDAMNYHHVPGVRPRAFLDPLIKKYRELTYLGNPMSRHMDFGAPPNADAKPPFDWPEADKQKWQGMWKDWQAVRKLEKLYLECGWDVNTSEQRSFRRDEFLQKRLQYWESIEPLSESC
;
A
#
# COMPACT_ATOMS: atom_id res chain seq x y z
N MET A 1 -8.01 38.98 58.00
CA MET A 1 -7.74 39.57 56.67
C MET A 1 -6.32 39.18 56.27
N ARG A 2 -6.10 38.75 55.00
CA ARG A 2 -5.04 37.86 54.45
C ARG A 2 -5.42 36.38 54.61
N PHE A 3 -6.09 35.66 53.69
CA PHE A 3 -6.04 35.59 52.22
C PHE A 3 -4.62 35.31 51.69
N PHE A 4 -4.30 34.05 51.40
CA PHE A 4 -4.08 33.52 50.03
C PHE A 4 -3.54 32.06 50.06
N ASP A 5 -4.26 31.18 49.36
CA ASP A 5 -3.85 30.01 48.57
C ASP A 5 -2.91 28.94 49.13
N GLN A 6 -3.51 27.86 49.65
CA GLN A 6 -2.95 26.52 49.51
C GLN A 6 -3.57 25.87 48.27
N ILE A 7 -2.75 25.82 47.23
CA ILE A 7 -2.98 25.15 45.95
C ILE A 7 -3.29 23.67 46.22
N ILE A 8 -4.48 23.25 45.82
CA ILE A 8 -4.85 21.86 45.63
C ILE A 8 -4.01 21.33 44.47
N PHE A 9 -2.84 20.75 44.78
CA PHE A 9 -2.12 19.89 43.85
C PHE A 9 -2.84 18.54 43.84
N GLY A 10 -3.93 18.49 43.09
CA GLY A 10 -4.62 17.26 42.78
C GLY A 10 -3.67 16.34 42.01
N MET A 11 -3.27 15.24 42.65
CA MET A 11 -2.72 14.07 41.96
C MET A 11 -3.80 13.52 41.02
N MET A 12 -3.95 14.12 39.84
CA MET A 12 -4.47 13.39 38.70
C MET A 12 -3.35 12.44 38.29
N ALA A 13 -3.43 11.20 38.78
CA ALA A 13 -2.78 10.10 38.09
C ALA A 13 -3.22 10.20 36.63
N ALA A 14 -2.29 10.55 35.73
CA ALA A 14 -2.53 10.49 34.31
C ALA A 14 -2.96 9.06 34.03
N LEU A 15 -4.26 8.86 33.75
CA LEU A 15 -4.74 7.58 33.26
C LEU A 15 -3.82 7.23 32.08
N PRO A 16 -3.26 6.01 32.02
CA PRO A 16 -2.40 5.63 30.91
C PRO A 16 -3.18 5.93 29.63
N TYR A 17 -2.62 6.80 28.79
CA TYR A 17 -3.17 7.11 27.49
C TYR A 17 -3.30 5.76 26.76
N ARG A 18 -4.51 5.21 26.77
CA ARG A 18 -4.81 4.02 25.98
C ARG A 18 -4.81 4.51 24.55
N ASP A 19 -3.90 3.96 23.75
CA ASP A 19 -3.96 4.15 22.32
C ASP A 19 -5.41 3.89 21.87
N PRO A 20 -5.98 4.78 21.05
CA PRO A 20 -7.34 4.60 20.59
C PRO A 20 -7.46 3.19 19.98
N PRO A 21 -8.57 2.48 20.23
CA PRO A 21 -8.77 1.16 19.65
C PRO A 21 -8.51 1.24 18.14
N HIS A 22 -7.73 0.29 17.63
CA HIS A 22 -7.29 0.20 16.23
C HIS A 22 -6.34 1.32 15.74
N GLY A 23 -5.76 2.14 16.62
CA GLY A 23 -4.80 3.19 16.24
C GLY A 23 -3.59 2.65 15.45
N GLU A 24 -3.12 1.44 15.79
CA GLU A 24 -1.99 0.81 15.12
C GLU A 24 -2.24 0.53 13.63
N ILE A 25 -3.39 -0.09 13.28
CA ILE A 25 -3.72 -0.40 11.89
C ILE A 25 -3.97 0.88 11.08
N ILE A 26 -4.64 1.86 11.67
CA ILE A 26 -4.89 3.17 11.04
C ILE A 26 -3.56 3.85 10.72
N SER A 27 -2.63 3.89 11.68
CA SER A 27 -1.31 4.47 11.50
C SER A 27 -0.50 3.75 10.43
N ALA A 28 -0.44 2.41 10.48
CA ALA A 28 0.36 1.61 9.55
C ALA A 28 -0.15 1.71 8.10
N LEU A 29 -1.47 1.66 7.89
CA LEU A 29 -2.05 1.86 6.55
C LEU A 29 -1.87 3.30 6.04
N THR A 30 -1.99 4.29 6.93
CA THR A 30 -1.74 5.70 6.58
C THR A 30 -0.31 5.87 6.09
N GLU A 31 0.66 5.28 6.80
CA GLU A 31 2.06 5.29 6.41
C GLU A 31 2.28 4.60 5.06
N LEU A 32 1.72 3.40 4.87
CA LEU A 32 1.86 2.66 3.61
C LEU A 32 1.30 3.47 2.43
N TYR A 33 0.06 3.95 2.50
CA TYR A 33 -0.55 4.66 1.37
C TYR A 33 0.10 6.01 1.10
N THR A 34 0.52 6.74 2.14
CA THR A 34 1.29 7.97 1.98
C THR A 34 2.65 7.70 1.33
N LEU A 35 3.29 6.57 1.68
CA LEU A 35 4.54 6.15 1.06
C LEU A 35 4.34 5.86 -0.43
N LEU A 36 3.29 5.13 -0.80
CA LEU A 36 2.98 4.83 -2.21
C LEU A 36 2.72 6.10 -3.04
N ASP A 37 1.97 7.06 -2.49
CA ASP A 37 1.73 8.36 -3.15
C ASP A 37 3.02 9.18 -3.31
N ARG A 38 3.86 9.22 -2.27
CA ARG A 38 5.17 9.90 -2.33
C ARG A 38 6.08 9.28 -3.37
N LEU A 39 6.11 7.95 -3.45
CA LEU A 39 6.82 7.23 -4.50
C LEU A 39 6.22 7.51 -5.89
N GLY A 40 4.97 7.96 -5.98
CA GLY A 40 4.23 8.02 -7.23
C GLY A 40 3.93 6.63 -7.78
N ALA A 41 3.95 5.60 -6.93
CA ALA A 41 3.58 4.22 -7.28
C ALA A 41 2.07 4.09 -7.55
N ILE A 42 1.30 5.06 -7.09
CA ILE A 42 -0.13 5.18 -7.32
C ILE A 42 -0.46 6.55 -7.92
N GLU A 43 -1.64 6.63 -8.53
CA GLU A 43 -2.14 7.88 -9.11
C GLU A 43 -2.34 8.97 -8.02
N PRO A 44 -2.07 10.24 -8.35
CA PRO A 44 -2.35 11.33 -7.42
C PRO A 44 -3.82 11.33 -6.99
N ASN A 45 -4.09 11.70 -5.74
CA ASN A 45 -5.43 11.88 -5.17
C ASN A 45 -6.28 10.61 -5.00
N ILE A 46 -5.74 9.40 -5.21
CA ILE A 46 -6.51 8.17 -4.91
C ILE A 46 -6.45 7.78 -3.43
N VAL A 47 -5.45 8.24 -2.68
CA VAL A 47 -5.37 8.02 -1.24
C VAL A 47 -6.42 8.88 -0.53
N ARG A 48 -7.28 8.23 0.25
CA ARG A 48 -8.29 8.88 1.07
C ARG A 48 -7.94 8.67 2.53
N LEU A 49 -7.54 9.76 3.19
CA LEU A 49 -7.21 9.76 4.62
C LEU A 49 -8.43 10.20 5.44
N PRO A 50 -8.62 9.67 6.66
CA PRO A 50 -9.66 10.13 7.57
C PRO A 50 -9.41 11.59 8.05
N PRO A 51 -10.44 12.30 8.54
CA PRO A 51 -11.82 11.85 8.70
C PRO A 51 -12.59 11.80 7.37
N HIS A 52 -13.34 10.73 7.15
CA HIS A 52 -14.24 10.62 6.01
C HIS A 52 -15.59 11.29 6.33
N ALA A 53 -16.31 11.74 5.30
CA ALA A 53 -17.64 12.29 5.50
C ALA A 53 -18.55 11.22 6.13
N LEU A 54 -19.37 11.62 7.12
CA LEU A 54 -20.19 10.69 7.92
C LEU A 54 -21.22 9.93 7.10
N ASP A 55 -21.63 10.48 5.97
CA ASP A 55 -22.55 9.92 4.98
C ASP A 55 -21.84 9.07 3.91
N ALA A 56 -20.51 9.10 3.85
CA ALA A 56 -19.74 8.34 2.88
C ALA A 56 -19.85 6.83 3.13
N LEU A 57 -19.99 6.41 4.39
CA LEU A 57 -20.30 5.03 4.75
C LEU A 57 -21.80 4.89 5.01
N ASN A 58 -22.47 3.98 4.29
CA ASN A 58 -23.86 3.63 4.58
C ASN A 58 -23.94 2.80 5.87
N ARG A 59 -23.84 3.46 7.02
CA ARG A 59 -23.84 2.86 8.35
C ARG A 59 -25.07 2.00 8.60
N THR A 60 -26.24 2.45 8.15
CA THR A 60 -27.49 1.69 8.29
C THR A 60 -27.44 0.38 7.51
N ALA A 61 -26.95 0.39 6.27
CA ALA A 61 -26.79 -0.82 5.48
C ALA A 61 -25.73 -1.77 6.08
N ALA A 62 -24.59 -1.25 6.55
CA ALA A 62 -23.56 -2.08 7.17
C ALA A 62 -24.07 -2.76 8.46
N LEU A 63 -24.78 -2.04 9.33
CA LEU A 63 -25.40 -2.62 10.51
C LEU A 63 -26.48 -3.66 10.14
N ALA A 64 -27.31 -3.37 9.13
CA ALA A 64 -28.33 -4.31 8.64
C ALA A 64 -27.72 -5.58 8.01
N ALA A 65 -26.50 -5.48 7.48
CA ALA A 65 -25.71 -6.61 6.98
C ALA A 65 -25.01 -7.41 8.09
N GLY A 66 -25.18 -7.03 9.37
CA GLY A 66 -24.66 -7.78 10.52
C GLY A 66 -23.28 -7.35 11.02
N TYR A 67 -22.70 -6.27 10.48
CA TYR A 67 -21.44 -5.73 11.03
C TYR A 67 -21.65 -5.15 12.43
N ALA A 68 -20.72 -5.40 13.34
CA ALA A 68 -20.73 -4.80 14.68
C ALA A 68 -20.56 -3.27 14.61
N PRO A 69 -21.18 -2.49 15.51
CA PRO A 69 -21.03 -1.02 15.55
C PRO A 69 -19.57 -0.55 15.56
N GLU A 70 -18.71 -1.25 16.29
CA GLU A 70 -17.28 -0.96 16.40
C GLU A 70 -16.56 -1.16 15.06
N ALA A 71 -16.92 -2.20 14.29
CA ALA A 71 -16.36 -2.44 12.97
C ALA A 71 -16.78 -1.35 11.98
N VAL A 72 -18.04 -0.91 12.05
CA VAL A 72 -18.55 0.19 11.22
C VAL A 72 -17.86 1.52 11.57
N GLU A 73 -17.61 1.78 12.84
CA GLU A 73 -16.81 2.93 13.28
C GLU A 73 -15.37 2.84 12.78
N LEU A 74 -14.73 1.67 12.87
CA LEU A 74 -13.38 1.44 12.37
C LEU A 74 -13.30 1.72 10.85
N MET A 75 -14.23 1.20 10.06
CA MET A 75 -14.28 1.46 8.61
C MET A 75 -14.31 2.96 8.30
N GLY A 76 -15.09 3.75 9.04
CA GLY A 76 -15.11 5.22 8.89
C GLY A 76 -13.79 5.93 9.25
N ARG A 77 -12.83 5.22 9.86
CA ARG A 77 -11.52 5.75 10.30
C ARG A 77 -10.33 5.18 9.53
N LEU A 78 -10.51 4.13 8.74
CA LEU A 78 -9.43 3.54 7.96
C LEU A 78 -9.12 4.40 6.73
N PRO A 79 -7.85 4.70 6.42
CA PRO A 79 -7.51 5.22 5.11
C PRO A 79 -7.78 4.15 4.04
N TYR A 80 -8.06 4.55 2.81
CA TYR A 80 -8.30 3.62 1.70
C TYR A 80 -7.81 4.20 0.37
N LEU A 81 -7.73 3.33 -0.65
CA LEU A 81 -7.44 3.71 -2.02
C LEU A 81 -8.75 3.74 -2.81
N ALA A 82 -9.00 4.82 -3.54
CA ALA A 82 -10.21 4.98 -4.33
C ALA A 82 -10.26 4.04 -5.55
N ASN A 83 -9.09 3.61 -6.03
CA ASN A 83 -8.93 2.66 -7.12
C ASN A 83 -8.59 1.28 -6.55
N GLU A 84 -9.42 0.28 -6.87
CA GLU A 84 -9.27 -1.11 -6.43
C GLU A 84 -8.31 -1.92 -7.31
N ASP A 85 -7.95 -1.42 -8.50
CA ASP A 85 -7.06 -2.14 -9.42
C ASP A 85 -5.57 -1.99 -9.06
N VAL A 86 -5.26 -1.30 -7.97
CA VAL A 86 -3.88 -1.11 -7.49
C VAL A 86 -3.39 -2.37 -6.80
N GLU A 87 -2.41 -3.05 -7.40
CA GLU A 87 -1.79 -4.21 -6.78
C GLU A 87 -0.69 -3.81 -5.78
N LEU A 88 -0.93 -4.05 -4.49
CA LEU A 88 -0.02 -3.70 -3.38
C LEU A 88 1.05 -4.77 -3.12
N MET A 89 0.69 -6.02 -3.40
CA MET A 89 1.52 -7.23 -3.32
C MET A 89 0.97 -8.22 -4.37
N PRO A 90 1.71 -9.27 -4.76
CA PRO A 90 1.17 -10.26 -5.69
C PRO A 90 -0.21 -10.75 -5.25
N SER A 91 -1.21 -10.56 -6.12
CA SER A 91 -2.62 -10.91 -5.86
C SER A 91 -3.25 -10.22 -4.65
N THR A 92 -2.77 -9.04 -4.27
CA THR A 92 -3.31 -8.25 -3.14
C THR A 92 -3.72 -6.87 -3.63
N VAL A 93 -5.02 -6.62 -3.62
CA VAL A 93 -5.65 -5.36 -4.03
C VAL A 93 -6.37 -4.70 -2.84
N PRO A 94 -6.41 -3.36 -2.77
CA PRO A 94 -7.18 -2.65 -1.76
C PRO A 94 -8.68 -2.84 -1.99
N ILE A 95 -9.45 -2.72 -0.92
CA ILE A 95 -10.92 -2.68 -0.98
C ILE A 95 -11.36 -1.24 -0.73
N ASN A 96 -12.17 -0.67 -1.63
CA ASN A 96 -12.78 0.63 -1.45
C ASN A 96 -14.11 0.48 -0.71
N HIS A 97 -14.06 0.51 0.62
CA HIS A 97 -15.22 0.31 1.48
C HIS A 97 -16.17 1.51 1.58
N ILE A 98 -15.92 2.61 0.84
CA ILE A 98 -16.69 3.87 0.92
C ILE A 98 -17.36 4.24 -0.42
N SER A 99 -17.01 3.60 -1.54
CA SER A 99 -17.58 3.94 -2.85
C SER A 99 -19.11 3.76 -2.90
N PRO A 100 -19.87 4.66 -3.54
CA PRO A 100 -21.31 4.48 -3.80
C PRO A 100 -21.61 3.20 -4.61
N GLN A 101 -20.63 2.69 -5.36
CA GLN A 101 -20.72 1.41 -6.07
C GLN A 101 -20.66 0.21 -5.11
N ALA A 102 -20.13 0.38 -3.89
CA ALA A 102 -20.33 -0.57 -2.77
C ALA A 102 -21.78 -0.56 -2.24
N GLY A 103 -22.65 0.28 -2.82
CA GLY A 103 -24.10 0.16 -2.75
C GLY A 103 -24.65 -1.04 -3.55
N ARG A 104 -23.86 -1.65 -4.46
CA ARG A 104 -24.01 -3.10 -4.71
C ARG A 104 -23.59 -3.75 -3.41
N LEU A 105 -24.61 -4.18 -2.64
CA LEU A 105 -24.52 -4.86 -1.36
C LEU A 105 -23.08 -5.24 -1.01
N LEU A 106 -22.56 -4.70 0.10
CA LEU A 106 -21.61 -5.45 0.91
C LEU A 106 -22.23 -6.84 1.05
N HIS A 107 -21.85 -7.75 0.17
CA HIS A 107 -22.28 -9.13 0.28
C HIS A 107 -21.71 -9.53 1.63
N PRO A 108 -22.55 -9.98 2.57
CA PRO A 108 -22.02 -10.53 3.81
C PRO A 108 -20.92 -11.48 3.39
N TRP A 109 -19.73 -11.25 3.93
CA TRP A 109 -18.55 -12.02 3.59
C TRP A 109 -18.84 -13.47 3.94
N ALA A 110 -19.30 -14.23 2.95
CA ALA A 110 -19.79 -15.61 3.05
C ALA A 110 -18.82 -16.59 2.39
N THR A 111 -17.56 -16.19 2.22
CA THR A 111 -16.49 -17.19 2.15
C THR A 111 -16.60 -18.05 3.41
N PHE A 112 -16.36 -19.35 3.29
CA PHE A 112 -16.64 -20.40 4.28
C PHE A 112 -18.04 -21.04 4.24
N GLU A 113 -19.02 -20.54 3.48
CA GLU A 113 -20.29 -21.29 3.28
C GLU A 113 -20.15 -22.43 2.24
N GLY A 114 -19.20 -22.30 1.31
CA GLY A 114 -18.88 -23.31 0.30
C GLY A 114 -17.57 -24.06 0.57
N PRO A 115 -17.49 -25.38 0.31
CA PRO A 115 -16.27 -26.18 0.52
C PRO A 115 -15.11 -25.83 -0.41
N VAL A 116 -15.38 -25.13 -1.52
CA VAL A 116 -14.37 -24.72 -2.51
C VAL A 116 -13.70 -23.39 -2.14
N ASP A 117 -14.44 -22.49 -1.49
CA ASP A 117 -13.94 -21.15 -1.13
C ASP A 117 -12.97 -21.19 0.07
N ALA A 118 -13.06 -22.22 0.92
CA ALA A 118 -12.11 -22.43 2.02
C ALA A 118 -10.71 -22.87 1.55
N MET A 119 -10.55 -23.33 0.30
CA MET A 119 -9.29 -23.88 -0.20
C MET A 119 -8.23 -22.81 -0.52
N ASN A 120 -8.65 -21.56 -0.76
CA ASN A 120 -7.75 -20.48 -1.22
C ASN A 120 -7.38 -19.46 -0.14
N TYR A 121 -7.97 -19.54 1.05
CA TYR A 121 -7.66 -18.64 2.17
C TYR A 121 -6.93 -19.41 3.26
N HIS A 122 -5.62 -19.19 3.37
CA HIS A 122 -4.86 -19.72 4.49
C HIS A 122 -5.32 -19.04 5.78
N HIS A 123 -5.75 -19.83 6.77
CA HIS A 123 -5.89 -19.35 8.14
C HIS A 123 -4.52 -18.92 8.66
N VAL A 124 -4.23 -17.63 8.55
CA VAL A 124 -3.02 -17.04 9.12
C VAL A 124 -3.28 -16.66 10.57
N PRO A 125 -2.37 -16.98 11.50
CA PRO A 125 -2.45 -16.47 12.86
C PRO A 125 -2.58 -14.95 12.85
N GLY A 126 -3.48 -14.43 13.68
CA GLY A 126 -3.61 -12.99 13.86
C GLY A 126 -2.30 -12.41 14.38
N VAL A 127 -1.65 -11.58 13.57
CA VAL A 127 -0.47 -10.80 13.97
C VAL A 127 -0.86 -9.34 14.19
N ARG A 128 -0.01 -8.59 14.89
CA ARG A 128 -0.24 -7.15 15.02
C ARG A 128 -0.13 -6.47 13.66
N PRO A 129 -0.94 -5.44 13.37
CA PRO A 129 -0.92 -4.74 12.08
C PRO A 129 0.48 -4.30 11.65
N ARG A 130 1.30 -3.75 12.55
CA ARG A 130 2.68 -3.35 12.24
C ARG A 130 3.59 -4.53 11.93
N ALA A 131 3.44 -5.64 12.65
CA ALA A 131 4.21 -6.85 12.36
C ALA A 131 3.95 -7.37 10.94
N PHE A 132 2.75 -7.17 10.40
CA PHE A 132 2.42 -7.49 9.01
C PHE A 132 2.87 -6.42 8.01
N LEU A 133 2.58 -5.14 8.28
CA LEU A 133 2.75 -4.04 7.31
C LEU A 133 4.18 -3.47 7.27
N ASP A 134 4.93 -3.52 8.37
CA ASP A 134 6.28 -2.94 8.42
C ASP A 134 7.25 -3.61 7.42
N PRO A 135 7.27 -4.94 7.23
CA PRO A 135 8.06 -5.57 6.17
C PRO A 135 7.71 -5.04 4.78
N LEU A 136 6.43 -4.81 4.49
CA LEU A 136 5.97 -4.27 3.21
C LEU A 136 6.42 -2.81 3.03
N ILE A 137 6.16 -1.97 4.03
CA ILE A 137 6.59 -0.57 4.06
C ILE A 137 8.11 -0.46 3.83
N LYS A 138 8.87 -1.34 4.48
CA LYS A 138 10.32 -1.42 4.32
C LYS A 138 10.72 -1.74 2.87
N LYS A 139 10.08 -2.72 2.23
CA LYS A 139 10.37 -3.08 0.83
C LYS A 139 10.13 -1.95 -0.16
N TYR A 140 9.07 -1.16 0.05
CA TYR A 140 8.83 0.05 -0.73
C TYR A 140 9.85 1.16 -0.45
N ARG A 141 10.18 1.39 0.83
CA ARG A 141 11.16 2.41 1.24
C ARG A 141 12.56 2.13 0.70
N GLU A 142 12.94 0.86 0.70
CA GLU A 142 14.21 0.36 0.15
C GLU A 142 14.20 0.25 -1.38
N LEU A 143 13.12 0.67 -2.06
CA LEU A 143 12.97 0.59 -3.52
C LEU A 143 13.16 -0.85 -4.05
N THR A 144 12.85 -1.85 -3.20
CA THR A 144 12.79 -3.25 -3.61
C THR A 144 11.53 -3.47 -4.44
N TYR A 145 10.41 -2.89 -4.00
CA TYR A 145 9.14 -2.90 -4.72
C TYR A 145 8.95 -1.57 -5.45
N LEU A 146 8.90 -1.63 -6.78
CA LEU A 146 8.77 -0.47 -7.66
C LEU A 146 7.75 -0.73 -8.76
N GLY A 147 7.04 0.30 -9.20
CA GLY A 147 6.12 0.17 -10.33
C GLY A 147 6.88 -0.22 -11.59
N ASN A 148 6.47 -1.31 -12.24
CA ASN A 148 7.03 -1.75 -13.50
C ASN A 148 6.49 -0.83 -14.61
N PRO A 149 7.40 -0.18 -15.37
CA PRO A 149 7.00 0.75 -16.39
C PRO A 149 6.20 0.13 -17.55
N MET A 150 6.40 -1.16 -17.81
CA MET A 150 5.90 -1.89 -18.97
C MET A 150 4.58 -2.62 -18.70
N SER A 151 4.32 -2.98 -17.45
CA SER A 151 3.21 -3.88 -17.11
C SER A 151 2.12 -3.24 -16.24
N ARG A 152 2.29 -1.97 -15.81
CA ARG A 152 1.42 -1.30 -14.79
C ARG A 152 1.34 -2.07 -13.45
N HIS A 153 1.99 -3.21 -13.33
CA HIS A 153 2.12 -4.00 -12.11
C HIS A 153 3.34 -3.54 -11.33
N MET A 154 3.37 -3.88 -10.06
CA MET A 154 4.55 -3.70 -9.22
C MET A 154 5.55 -4.82 -9.51
N ASP A 155 6.83 -4.48 -9.70
CA ASP A 155 7.91 -5.45 -9.70
C ASP A 155 8.30 -5.77 -8.25
N PHE A 156 8.08 -7.03 -7.87
CA PHE A 156 8.41 -7.59 -6.56
C PHE A 156 9.69 -8.43 -6.58
N GLY A 157 10.39 -8.47 -7.71
CA GLY A 157 11.36 -9.49 -8.06
C GLY A 157 12.80 -9.22 -7.64
N ALA A 158 13.45 -10.31 -7.23
CA ALA A 158 14.90 -10.48 -7.40
C ALA A 158 15.22 -10.59 -8.90
N PRO A 159 16.47 -10.35 -9.33
CA PRO A 159 16.85 -10.60 -10.72
C PRO A 159 16.49 -12.03 -11.15
N PRO A 160 16.05 -12.25 -12.40
CA PRO A 160 15.72 -13.58 -12.94
C PRO A 160 16.82 -14.63 -12.73
N ASN A 161 18.08 -14.20 -12.60
CA ASN A 161 19.20 -14.96 -12.04
C ASN A 161 20.41 -14.05 -11.79
N ALA A 162 21.42 -14.54 -11.06
CA ALA A 162 22.63 -13.79 -10.72
C ALA A 162 23.53 -13.49 -11.95
N ASP A 163 23.51 -14.35 -12.96
CA ASP A 163 24.46 -14.30 -14.08
C ASP A 163 23.95 -13.55 -15.32
N ALA A 164 22.75 -12.97 -15.25
CA ALA A 164 22.13 -12.22 -16.35
C ALA A 164 22.06 -13.02 -17.68
N LYS A 165 21.86 -14.33 -17.61
CA LYS A 165 21.75 -15.21 -18.79
C LYS A 165 20.67 -16.27 -18.56
N PRO A 166 19.81 -16.58 -19.54
CA PRO A 166 18.88 -17.70 -19.38
C PRO A 166 19.69 -19.01 -19.28
N PRO A 167 19.15 -20.04 -18.60
CA PRO A 167 19.76 -21.37 -18.62
C PRO A 167 19.98 -21.86 -20.06
N PHE A 168 21.13 -22.49 -20.30
CA PHE A 168 21.58 -22.85 -21.64
C PHE A 168 20.63 -23.85 -22.33
N ASP A 169 20.06 -24.76 -21.55
CA ASP A 169 19.19 -25.85 -21.96
C ASP A 169 17.73 -25.44 -22.19
N TRP A 170 17.37 -24.18 -21.92
CA TRP A 170 16.00 -23.72 -22.14
C TRP A 170 15.61 -23.71 -23.63
N PRO A 171 14.36 -24.08 -23.95
CA PRO A 171 13.76 -23.83 -25.27
C PRO A 171 13.89 -22.35 -25.69
N GLU A 172 13.94 -22.09 -26.98
CA GLU A 172 14.12 -20.72 -27.50
C GLU A 172 12.99 -19.78 -27.08
N ALA A 173 11.75 -20.27 -27.03
CA ALA A 173 10.61 -19.49 -26.56
C ALA A 173 10.77 -19.06 -25.09
N ASP A 174 11.31 -19.94 -24.23
CA ASP A 174 11.55 -19.62 -22.82
C ASP A 174 12.74 -18.66 -22.66
N LYS A 175 13.76 -18.77 -23.52
CA LYS A 175 14.86 -17.80 -23.59
C LYS A 175 14.37 -16.41 -23.99
N GLN A 176 13.46 -16.31 -24.96
CA GLN A 176 12.83 -15.06 -25.36
C GLN A 176 12.00 -14.45 -24.22
N LYS A 177 11.16 -15.25 -23.56
CA LYS A 177 10.40 -14.82 -22.38
C LYS A 177 11.33 -14.32 -21.26
N TRP A 178 12.41 -15.04 -21.00
CA TRP A 178 13.43 -14.62 -20.04
C TRP A 178 14.07 -13.29 -20.41
N GLN A 179 14.40 -13.07 -21.68
CA GLN A 179 14.96 -11.80 -22.15
C GLN A 179 13.99 -10.64 -21.94
N GLY A 180 12.69 -10.85 -22.15
CA GLY A 180 11.64 -9.88 -21.83
C GLY A 180 11.65 -9.53 -20.34
N MET A 181 11.56 -10.55 -19.47
CA MET A 181 11.61 -10.35 -18.01
C MET A 181 12.90 -9.66 -17.54
N TRP A 182 14.04 -9.96 -18.17
CA TRP A 182 15.31 -9.32 -17.87
C TRP A 182 15.32 -7.84 -18.24
N LYS A 183 14.78 -7.48 -19.41
CA LYS A 183 14.64 -6.07 -19.84
C LYS A 183 13.73 -5.29 -18.89
N ASP A 184 12.60 -5.89 -18.49
CA ASP A 184 11.68 -5.29 -17.52
C ASP A 184 12.38 -5.03 -16.18
N TRP A 185 13.09 -6.03 -15.65
CA TRP A 185 13.85 -5.89 -14.42
C TRP A 185 14.93 -4.79 -14.53
N GLN A 186 15.67 -4.74 -15.65
CA GLN A 186 16.64 -3.67 -15.90
C GLN A 186 15.99 -2.29 -15.94
N ALA A 187 14.79 -2.19 -16.52
CA ALA A 187 14.06 -0.95 -16.59
C ALA A 187 13.63 -0.46 -15.20
N VAL A 188 13.14 -1.37 -14.36
CA VAL A 188 12.82 -1.09 -12.95
C VAL A 188 14.06 -0.65 -12.17
N ARG A 189 15.21 -1.30 -12.35
CA ARG A 189 16.45 -0.88 -11.68
C ARG A 189 16.96 0.49 -12.13
N LYS A 190 16.59 0.94 -13.34
CA LYS A 190 16.86 2.32 -13.77
C LYS A 190 15.95 3.33 -13.04
N LEU A 191 14.71 2.96 -12.73
CA LEU A 191 13.83 3.79 -11.88
C LEU A 191 14.41 3.98 -10.47
N GLU A 192 14.95 2.92 -9.88
CA GLU A 192 15.64 3.00 -8.58
C GLU A 192 16.73 4.08 -8.59
N LYS A 193 17.58 4.10 -9.62
CA LYS A 193 18.62 5.12 -9.79
C LYS A 193 18.03 6.54 -9.86
N LEU A 194 16.93 6.73 -10.59
CA LEU A 194 16.25 8.03 -10.68
C LEU A 194 15.74 8.50 -9.31
N TYR A 195 15.18 7.62 -8.48
CA TYR A 195 14.78 7.99 -7.11
C TYR A 195 15.98 8.52 -6.31
N LEU A 196 17.10 7.77 -6.32
CA LEU A 196 18.31 8.13 -5.58
C LEU A 196 18.92 9.46 -6.09
N GLU A 197 19.00 9.64 -7.42
CA GLU A 197 19.45 10.90 -8.03
C GLU A 197 18.59 12.08 -7.64
N CYS A 198 17.27 11.87 -7.52
CA CYS A 198 16.30 12.87 -7.07
C CYS A 198 16.27 13.03 -5.54
N GLY A 199 17.17 12.38 -4.80
CA GLY A 199 17.36 12.60 -3.37
C GLY A 199 16.46 11.74 -2.47
N TRP A 200 15.91 10.63 -2.99
CA TRP A 200 15.29 9.62 -2.14
C TRP A 200 16.33 8.98 -1.23
N ASP A 201 16.05 8.92 0.06
CA ASP A 201 16.95 8.31 1.06
C ASP A 201 16.29 7.07 1.66
N VAL A 202 16.79 5.89 1.30
CA VAL A 202 16.27 4.60 1.74
C VAL A 202 16.36 4.37 3.26
N ASN A 203 17.15 5.18 3.97
CA ASN A 203 17.40 5.03 5.41
C ASN A 203 16.48 5.89 6.29
N THR A 204 15.62 6.73 5.70
CA THR A 204 14.75 7.64 6.46
C THR A 204 13.30 7.64 5.97
N SER A 205 12.36 8.00 6.84
CA SER A 205 10.94 8.12 6.49
C SER A 205 10.54 9.54 6.06
N GLU A 206 11.31 10.57 6.44
CA GLU A 206 10.90 11.97 6.26
C GLU A 206 11.17 12.53 4.85
N GLN A 207 11.99 11.87 4.04
CA GLN A 207 12.25 12.17 2.62
C GLN A 207 12.42 13.66 2.28
N ARG A 208 13.05 14.45 3.16
CA ARG A 208 13.14 15.92 3.03
C ARG A 208 13.91 16.38 1.79
N SER A 209 14.85 15.57 1.33
CA SER A 209 15.70 15.86 0.17
C SER A 209 15.10 15.40 -1.16
N PHE A 210 13.98 14.67 -1.13
CA PHE A 210 13.40 14.07 -2.32
C PHE A 210 12.68 15.10 -3.17
N ARG A 211 13.21 15.34 -4.37
CA ARG A 211 12.67 16.27 -5.37
C ARG A 211 11.63 15.55 -6.22
N ARG A 212 10.44 15.33 -5.63
CA ARG A 212 9.36 14.51 -6.23
C ARG A 212 8.97 14.97 -7.64
N ASP A 213 8.81 16.27 -7.88
CA ASP A 213 8.37 16.77 -9.18
C ASP A 213 9.43 16.54 -10.28
N GLU A 214 10.71 16.74 -9.95
CA GLU A 214 11.83 16.41 -10.84
C GLU A 214 11.85 14.91 -11.14
N PHE A 215 11.65 14.08 -10.11
CA PHE A 215 11.56 12.63 -10.28
C PHE A 215 10.44 12.24 -11.24
N LEU A 216 9.22 12.75 -11.03
CA LEU A 216 8.07 12.43 -11.88
C LEU A 216 8.30 12.83 -13.34
N GLN A 217 8.95 13.99 -13.58
CA GLN A 217 9.33 14.43 -14.92
C GLN A 217 10.35 13.49 -15.58
N LYS A 218 11.46 13.18 -14.88
CA LYS A 218 12.48 12.24 -15.40
C LYS A 218 11.92 10.85 -15.63
N ARG A 219 11.01 10.42 -14.77
CA ARG A 219 10.32 9.14 -14.85
C ARG A 219 9.46 9.07 -16.11
N LEU A 220 8.66 10.10 -16.38
CA LEU A 220 7.86 10.21 -17.61
C LEU A 220 8.74 10.19 -18.87
N GLN A 221 9.80 11.00 -18.91
CA GLN A 221 10.75 11.00 -20.03
C GLN A 221 11.41 9.63 -20.23
N TYR A 222 11.74 8.95 -19.12
CA TYR A 222 12.31 7.62 -19.19
C TYR A 222 11.30 6.60 -19.74
N TRP A 223 10.05 6.65 -19.31
CA TRP A 223 8.97 5.82 -19.83
C TRP A 223 8.80 5.94 -21.34
N GLU A 224 8.67 7.17 -21.83
CA GLU A 224 8.53 7.45 -23.27
C GLU A 224 9.70 6.88 -24.09
N SER A 225 10.89 6.77 -23.49
CA SER A 225 12.07 6.21 -24.16
C SER A 225 12.09 4.67 -24.25
N ILE A 226 11.27 3.97 -23.46
CA ILE A 226 11.24 2.49 -23.41
C ILE A 226 9.90 1.88 -23.85
N GLU A 227 8.81 2.64 -23.85
CA GLU A 227 7.48 2.20 -24.30
C GLU A 227 7.48 1.57 -25.70
N PRO A 228 8.24 2.06 -26.71
CA PRO A 228 8.34 1.42 -28.03
C PRO A 228 8.92 0.00 -28.02
N LEU A 229 9.52 -0.43 -26.91
CA LEU A 229 10.08 -1.79 -26.76
C LEU A 229 9.02 -2.81 -26.31
N SER A 230 7.89 -2.36 -25.75
CA SER A 230 6.84 -3.22 -25.17
C SER A 230 5.90 -3.84 -26.21
N GLU A 231 5.67 -3.14 -27.33
CA GLU A 231 4.75 -3.58 -28.40
C GLU A 231 5.36 -4.65 -29.32
N SER A 232 6.59 -5.11 -29.05
CA SER A 232 7.37 -6.00 -29.91
C SER A 232 7.60 -7.41 -29.35
N CYS A 233 6.99 -7.75 -28.21
CA CYS A 233 7.03 -9.09 -27.61
C CYS A 233 5.67 -9.76 -27.63
#